data_AF-A0A6C0HF10-F1
#
_entry.id   AF-A0A6C0HF10-F1
#
_cell.length_a   1.000
_cell.length_b   1.000
_cell.length_c   1.000
_cell.angle_alpha   90.00
_cell.angle_beta   90.00
_cell.angle_gamma   90.00
#
_symmetry.space_group_name_H-M   'P 1'
#
loop_
_entity.id
_entity.type
_entity.pdbx_description
1 polymer ?
#
loop_
_entity_poly.entity_id
_entity_poly.type
_entity_poly.pdbx_seq_one_letter_code
_entity_poly.pdbx_strand_id
1 'polypeptide(L)'
;MDTKFWGPSGWKLLHLITFERGSLQKKKKLFSVLGQVLPCKYCRQSTSEYIRDEPPQNNLALWLYNLHKKVNHKLESQGLHAAPNPGFSQVVRKYREDLKTAYLPGIPFLLSMAYNFDSETHSREAHQQFWEALKDLYPKKGLPRVPEIHDCYFRDVYDILVEMGFQGSYTETLKAIAKHKSSCSKKTFRGRTCRRTKR
;
A
#
# COMPACT_ATOMS: atom_id res chain seq x y z
N MET A 1 1.38 8.48 7.66
CA MET A 1 1.34 9.14 6.34
C MET A 1 -0.07 9.52 5.91
N ASP A 2 -0.24 10.62 5.17
CA ASP A 2 -1.53 11.05 4.61
C ASP A 2 -2.02 10.09 3.53
N THR A 3 -3.15 9.45 3.79
CA THR A 3 -3.82 8.48 2.91
C THR A 3 -4.23 9.05 1.55
N LYS A 4 -4.29 10.38 1.37
CA LYS A 4 -4.64 11.02 0.07
C LYS A 4 -3.50 10.89 -0.92
N PHE A 5 -2.27 10.83 -0.41
CA PHE A 5 -1.05 10.73 -1.20
C PHE A 5 -0.73 9.28 -1.57
N TRP A 6 -0.61 8.39 -0.57
CA TRP A 6 -0.16 7.02 -0.81
C TRP A 6 -1.30 6.04 -1.13
N GLY A 7 -2.53 6.31 -0.69
CA GLY A 7 -3.66 5.38 -0.79
C GLY A 7 -4.00 4.96 -2.22
N PRO A 8 -4.25 5.90 -3.16
CA PRO A 8 -4.52 5.56 -4.55
C PRO A 8 -3.40 4.74 -5.21
N SER A 9 -2.14 5.10 -4.91
CA SER A 9 -0.96 4.39 -5.41
C SER A 9 -0.88 2.95 -4.88
N GLY A 10 -1.15 2.77 -3.58
CA GLY A 10 -1.20 1.45 -2.95
C GLY A 10 -2.30 0.57 -3.54
N TRP A 11 -3.52 1.10 -3.69
CA TRP A 11 -4.61 0.36 -4.33
C TRP A 11 -4.29 -0.04 -5.76
N LYS A 12 -3.65 0.85 -6.55
CA LYS A 12 -3.21 0.51 -7.90
C LYS A 12 -2.25 -0.69 -7.88
N LEU A 13 -1.20 -0.64 -7.06
CA LEU A 13 -0.25 -1.75 -6.97
C LEU A 13 -0.92 -3.06 -6.53
N LEU A 14 -1.72 -3.01 -5.46
CA LEU A 14 -2.38 -4.20 -4.91
C LEU A 14 -3.34 -4.84 -5.93
N HIS A 15 -4.13 -4.06 -6.65
CA HIS A 15 -5.03 -4.59 -7.69
C HIS A 15 -4.23 -5.20 -8.85
N LEU A 16 -3.14 -4.57 -9.29
CA LEU A 16 -2.27 -5.14 -10.32
C LEU A 16 -1.69 -6.50 -9.91
N ILE A 17 -1.25 -6.65 -8.65
CA ILE A 17 -0.73 -7.92 -8.11
C ILE A 17 -1.76 -9.06 -8.19
N THR A 18 -3.06 -8.76 -8.05
CA THR A 18 -4.09 -9.81 -8.20
C THR A 18 -4.12 -10.42 -9.60
N PHE A 19 -3.79 -9.64 -10.63
CA PHE A 19 -3.79 -10.06 -12.04
C PHE A 19 -2.41 -10.46 -12.58
N GLU A 20 -1.32 -10.13 -11.88
CA GLU A 20 0.03 -10.53 -12.26
C GLU A 20 0.21 -12.06 -12.22
N ARG A 21 1.17 -12.60 -12.96
CA ARG A 21 1.57 -14.01 -12.84
C ARG A 21 2.19 -14.28 -11.47
N GLY A 22 2.23 -15.54 -11.06
CA GLY A 22 2.90 -15.98 -9.83
C GLY A 22 2.01 -16.82 -8.91
N SER A 23 2.63 -17.37 -7.87
CA SER A 23 2.00 -18.31 -6.94
C SER A 23 0.85 -17.66 -6.16
N LEU A 24 -0.33 -18.29 -6.20
CA LEU A 24 -1.48 -17.90 -5.38
C LEU A 24 -1.11 -17.84 -3.89
N GLN A 25 -0.28 -18.76 -3.41
CA GLN A 25 0.15 -18.80 -2.01
C GLN A 25 1.01 -17.58 -1.65
N LYS A 26 1.95 -17.18 -2.53
CA LYS A 26 2.75 -15.95 -2.32
C LYS A 26 1.86 -14.72 -2.29
N LYS A 27 0.87 -14.63 -3.19
CA LYS A 27 -0.09 -13.51 -3.18
C LYS A 27 -0.90 -13.48 -1.89
N LYS A 28 -1.43 -14.62 -1.44
CA LYS A 28 -2.15 -14.72 -0.16
C LYS A 28 -1.27 -14.27 1.02
N LYS A 29 0.00 -14.68 1.06
CA LYS A 29 0.97 -14.25 2.08
C LYS A 29 1.20 -12.73 2.06
N LEU A 30 1.31 -12.12 0.88
CA LEU A 30 1.41 -10.66 0.74
C LEU A 30 0.16 -9.96 1.31
N PHE A 31 -1.03 -10.45 0.95
CA PHE A 31 -2.28 -9.84 1.38
C PHE A 31 -2.60 -10.07 2.86
N SER A 32 -2.19 -11.18 3.46
CA SER A 32 -2.46 -11.47 4.88
C SER A 32 -1.71 -10.54 5.83
N VAL A 33 -0.55 -10.01 5.42
CA VAL A 33 0.22 -9.06 6.24
C VAL A 33 -0.13 -7.60 5.95
N LEU A 34 -1.03 -7.32 5.02
CA LEU A 34 -1.33 -5.95 4.59
C LEU A 34 -1.75 -5.06 5.77
N GLY A 35 -2.58 -5.57 6.69
CA GLY A 35 -3.01 -4.85 7.88
C GLY A 35 -1.88 -4.43 8.83
N GLN A 36 -0.69 -5.00 8.70
CA GLN A 36 0.45 -4.70 9.56
C GLN A 36 1.44 -3.71 8.94
N VAL A 37 1.44 -3.57 7.61
CA VAL A 37 2.47 -2.79 6.89
C VAL A 37 2.00 -1.41 6.41
N LEU A 38 0.69 -1.11 6.44
CA LEU A 38 0.18 0.17 5.96
C LEU A 38 0.77 1.36 6.76
N PRO A 39 1.18 2.48 6.10
CA PRO A 39 1.77 3.64 6.76
C PRO A 39 0.74 4.58 7.42
N CYS A 40 -0.25 3.99 8.09
CA CYS A 40 -1.38 4.66 8.73
C CYS A 40 -1.92 3.76 9.85
N LYS A 41 -1.76 4.14 11.12
CA LYS A 41 -2.19 3.34 12.28
C LYS A 41 -3.66 2.90 12.23
N TYR A 42 -4.56 3.81 11.85
CA TYR A 42 -6.00 3.48 11.75
C TYR A 42 -6.31 2.56 10.58
N CYS A 43 -5.56 2.71 9.48
CA CYS A 43 -5.71 1.88 8.30
C CYS A 43 -5.20 0.47 8.60
N ARG A 44 -4.09 0.35 9.33
CA ARG A 44 -3.58 -0.93 9.84
C ARG A 44 -4.62 -1.64 10.67
N GLN A 45 -5.12 -0.97 11.72
CA GLN A 45 -6.14 -1.53 12.60
C GLN A 45 -7.36 -2.05 11.82
N SER A 46 -8.03 -1.19 11.05
CA SER A 46 -9.24 -1.62 10.34
C SER A 46 -8.97 -2.67 9.26
N THR A 47 -7.83 -2.60 8.58
CA THR A 47 -7.49 -3.61 7.56
C THR A 47 -7.18 -4.96 8.20
N SER A 48 -6.50 -4.99 9.35
CA SER A 48 -6.28 -6.21 10.12
C SER A 48 -7.60 -6.82 10.59
N GLU A 49 -8.55 -6.01 11.06
CA GLU A 49 -9.90 -6.46 11.41
C GLU A 49 -10.60 -7.07 10.18
N TYR A 50 -10.62 -6.38 9.05
CA TYR A 50 -11.27 -6.87 7.83
C TYR A 50 -10.63 -8.16 7.27
N ILE A 51 -9.31 -8.29 7.35
CA ILE A 51 -8.58 -9.50 6.90
C ILE A 51 -8.84 -10.67 7.84
N ARG A 52 -8.91 -10.43 9.15
CA ARG A 52 -9.24 -11.48 10.13
C ARG A 52 -10.65 -12.01 9.90
N ASP A 53 -11.61 -11.11 9.67
CA ASP A 53 -13.01 -11.48 9.47
C ASP A 53 -13.24 -12.13 8.09
N GLU A 54 -12.52 -11.69 7.06
CA GLU A 54 -12.59 -12.23 5.70
C GLU A 54 -11.17 -12.39 5.11
N PRO A 55 -10.50 -13.53 5.34
CA PRO A 55 -9.12 -13.74 4.89
C PRO A 55 -9.00 -13.90 3.36
N PRO A 56 -7.80 -13.71 2.78
CA PRO A 56 -7.57 -13.82 1.34
C PRO A 56 -8.05 -15.15 0.72
N GLN A 57 -9.06 -15.05 -0.15
CA GLN A 57 -9.68 -16.18 -0.85
C GLN A 57 -8.93 -16.56 -2.13
N ASN A 58 -9.35 -17.63 -2.81
CA ASN A 58 -8.74 -18.05 -4.09
C ASN A 58 -8.96 -17.01 -5.20
N ASN A 59 -10.14 -16.41 -5.27
CA ASN A 59 -10.39 -15.28 -6.16
C ASN A 59 -9.92 -13.97 -5.51
N LEU A 60 -8.61 -13.72 -5.56
CA LEU A 60 -7.98 -12.56 -4.91
C LEU A 60 -8.45 -11.22 -5.47
N ALA A 61 -8.80 -11.15 -6.77
CA ALA A 61 -9.32 -9.93 -7.37
C ALA A 61 -10.69 -9.55 -6.75
N LEU A 62 -11.58 -10.52 -6.61
CA LEU A 62 -12.88 -10.30 -5.96
C LEU A 62 -12.74 -10.00 -4.47
N TRP A 63 -11.86 -10.72 -3.79
CA TRP A 63 -11.57 -10.49 -2.38
C TRP A 63 -11.02 -9.08 -2.13
N LEU A 64 -10.01 -8.65 -2.91
CA LEU A 64 -9.44 -7.31 -2.77
C LEU A 64 -10.44 -6.21 -3.12
N TYR A 65 -11.32 -6.46 -4.10
CA TYR A 65 -12.44 -5.58 -4.41
C TYR A 65 -13.39 -5.42 -3.22
N ASN A 66 -13.77 -6.52 -2.55
CA ASN A 66 -14.62 -6.47 -1.37
C ASN A 66 -13.94 -5.76 -0.19
N LEU A 67 -12.65 -6.03 0.05
CA LEU A 67 -11.86 -5.31 1.05
C LEU A 67 -11.84 -3.79 0.75
N HIS A 68 -11.61 -3.41 -0.50
CA HIS A 68 -11.59 -2.00 -0.91
C HIS A 68 -12.96 -1.33 -0.70
N LYS A 69 -14.07 -2.02 -0.99
CA LYS A 69 -15.42 -1.52 -0.68
C LYS A 69 -15.62 -1.27 0.82
N LYS A 70 -15.18 -2.20 1.69
CA LYS A 70 -15.25 -2.00 3.16
C LYS A 70 -14.50 -0.73 3.58
N VAL A 71 -13.32 -0.50 3.00
CA VAL A 71 -12.54 0.74 3.23
C VAL A 71 -13.28 1.97 2.71
N ASN A 72 -13.90 1.91 1.52
CA ASN A 72 -14.65 3.04 0.96
C ASN A 72 -15.88 3.37 1.82
N HIS A 73 -16.67 2.39 2.27
CA HIS A 73 -17.77 2.61 3.21
C HIS A 73 -17.29 3.25 4.53
N LYS A 74 -16.13 2.81 5.06
CA LYS A 74 -15.51 3.45 6.23
C LYS A 74 -15.11 4.91 5.95
N LEU A 75 -14.69 5.25 4.74
CA LEU A 75 -14.35 6.63 4.38
C LEU A 75 -15.59 7.49 4.13
N GLU A 76 -16.65 6.93 3.53
CA GLU A 76 -17.96 7.56 3.35
C GLU A 76 -18.57 7.96 4.69
N SER A 77 -18.57 7.05 5.68
CA SER A 77 -19.07 7.33 7.05
C SER A 77 -18.22 8.37 7.82
N GLN A 78 -17.10 8.80 7.26
CA GLN A 78 -16.27 9.90 7.77
C GLN A 78 -16.39 11.18 6.91
N GLY A 79 -17.21 11.19 5.86
CA GLY A 79 -17.27 12.29 4.90
C GLY A 79 -15.99 12.46 4.06
N LEU A 80 -15.20 11.39 3.91
CA LEU A 80 -13.88 11.40 3.26
C LEU A 80 -13.89 10.73 1.87
N HIS A 81 -15.01 10.18 1.45
CA HIS A 81 -15.21 9.58 0.14
C HIS A 81 -16.63 9.90 -0.34
N ALA A 82 -16.74 10.49 -1.52
CA ALA A 82 -18.01 10.95 -2.10
C ALA A 82 -18.37 10.23 -3.40
N ALA A 83 -17.47 9.41 -3.93
CA ALA A 83 -17.68 8.70 -5.19
C ALA A 83 -18.30 7.32 -4.90
N PRO A 84 -19.22 6.83 -5.75
CA PRO A 84 -19.71 5.48 -5.65
C PRO A 84 -18.61 4.47 -6.02
N ASN A 85 -18.69 3.27 -5.44
CA ASN A 85 -17.81 2.16 -5.81
C ASN A 85 -18.07 1.74 -7.26
N PRO A 86 -17.03 1.58 -8.11
CA PRO A 86 -17.20 1.02 -9.43
C PRO A 86 -17.64 -0.46 -9.34
N GLY A 87 -18.27 -0.95 -10.41
CA GLY A 87 -18.63 -2.37 -10.51
C GLY A 87 -17.40 -3.27 -10.63
N PHE A 88 -17.47 -4.50 -10.11
CA PHE A 88 -16.35 -5.45 -10.15
C PHE A 88 -15.80 -5.68 -11.56
N SER A 89 -16.67 -5.85 -12.56
CA SER A 89 -16.25 -6.03 -13.97
C SER A 89 -15.49 -4.81 -14.51
N GLN A 90 -15.86 -3.59 -14.10
CA GLN A 90 -15.15 -2.37 -14.48
C GLN A 90 -13.74 -2.33 -13.85
N VAL A 91 -13.63 -2.74 -12.59
CA VAL A 91 -12.34 -2.86 -11.87
C VAL A 91 -11.44 -3.88 -12.56
N VAL A 92 -11.95 -5.07 -12.88
CA VAL A 92 -11.21 -6.12 -13.60
C VAL A 92 -10.72 -5.60 -14.94
N ARG A 93 -11.59 -4.99 -15.74
CA ARG A 93 -11.22 -4.41 -17.05
C ARG A 93 -10.12 -3.38 -16.89
N LYS A 94 -10.30 -2.42 -15.98
CA LYS A 94 -9.33 -1.36 -15.72
C LYS A 94 -7.95 -1.92 -15.38
N TYR A 95 -7.85 -2.80 -14.39
CA TYR A 95 -6.54 -3.24 -13.90
C TYR A 95 -5.86 -4.26 -14.80
N ARG A 96 -6.61 -5.02 -15.61
CA ARG A 96 -6.01 -5.82 -16.69
C ARG A 96 -5.38 -4.95 -17.78
N GLU A 97 -6.02 -3.84 -18.15
CA GLU A 97 -5.45 -2.88 -19.09
C GLU A 97 -4.25 -2.13 -18.48
N ASP A 98 -4.40 -1.60 -17.26
CA ASP A 98 -3.30 -0.92 -16.55
C ASP A 98 -2.08 -1.84 -16.37
N LEU A 99 -2.27 -3.16 -16.23
CA LEU A 99 -1.18 -4.12 -16.11
C LEU A 99 -0.34 -4.22 -17.38
N LYS A 100 -0.92 -4.00 -18.57
CA LYS A 100 -0.17 -4.07 -19.84
C LYS A 100 0.92 -3.02 -19.89
N THR A 101 0.63 -1.81 -19.41
CA THR A 101 1.50 -0.63 -19.47
C THR A 101 2.08 -0.21 -18.12
N ALA A 102 1.94 -1.06 -17.09
CA ALA A 102 2.43 -0.75 -15.74
C ALA A 102 3.94 -0.49 -15.74
N TYR A 103 4.31 0.74 -15.37
CA TYR A 103 5.68 1.16 -15.11
C TYR A 103 5.79 1.65 -13.66
N LEU A 104 6.65 0.98 -12.89
CA LEU A 104 6.91 1.24 -11.48
C LEU A 104 5.65 1.58 -10.64
N PRO A 105 4.60 0.73 -10.63
CA PRO A 105 3.40 1.01 -9.86
C PRO A 105 3.67 1.04 -8.35
N GLY A 106 2.97 1.91 -7.62
CA GLY A 106 3.02 1.91 -6.17
C GLY A 106 4.14 2.72 -5.52
N ILE A 107 4.96 3.47 -6.27
CA ILE A 107 6.09 4.26 -5.71
C ILE A 107 5.69 5.09 -4.47
N PRO A 108 4.67 5.98 -4.52
CA PRO A 108 4.23 6.73 -3.34
C PRO A 108 3.88 5.85 -2.13
N PHE A 109 3.33 4.65 -2.36
CA PHE A 109 2.96 3.72 -1.30
C PHE A 109 4.18 3.03 -0.69
N LEU A 110 5.05 2.46 -1.53
CA LEU A 110 6.26 1.77 -1.08
C LEU A 110 7.20 2.70 -0.33
N LEU A 111 7.44 3.90 -0.85
CA LEU A 111 8.25 4.91 -0.19
C LEU A 111 7.60 5.44 1.10
N SER A 112 6.28 5.61 1.14
CA SER A 112 5.56 6.02 2.37
C SER A 112 5.62 4.93 3.44
N MET A 113 5.58 3.66 3.04
CA MET A 113 5.71 2.51 3.94
C MET A 113 7.09 2.47 4.58
N ALA A 114 8.15 2.63 3.78
CA ALA A 114 9.52 2.65 4.26
C ALA A 114 9.82 3.89 5.13
N TYR A 115 9.40 5.08 4.69
CA TYR A 115 9.60 6.32 5.43
C TYR A 115 8.89 6.36 6.79
N ASN A 116 7.74 5.70 6.90
CA ASN A 116 6.91 5.69 8.11
C ASN A 116 7.14 4.44 8.97
N PHE A 117 8.11 3.58 8.62
CA PHE A 117 8.46 2.46 9.47
C PHE A 117 9.05 2.95 10.79
N ASP A 118 8.79 2.18 11.83
CA ASP A 118 9.17 2.44 13.21
C ASP A 118 9.07 1.10 13.92
N SER A 119 10.21 0.56 14.38
CA SER A 119 10.32 -0.78 14.94
C SER A 119 9.61 -0.92 16.30
N GLU A 120 9.28 0.18 16.97
CA GLU A 120 8.48 0.16 18.21
C GLU A 120 7.00 -0.08 17.94
N THR A 121 6.52 0.32 16.75
CA THR A 121 5.07 0.33 16.42
C THR A 121 4.68 -0.50 15.21
N HIS A 122 5.64 -1.10 14.52
CA HIS A 122 5.44 -1.96 13.34
C HIS A 122 6.20 -3.29 13.50
N SER A 123 5.60 -4.39 13.04
CA SER A 123 6.29 -5.69 12.99
C SER A 123 7.31 -5.71 11.85
N ARG A 124 8.58 -5.89 12.20
CA ARG A 124 9.67 -6.08 11.22
C ARG A 124 9.42 -7.31 10.35
N GLU A 125 8.90 -8.38 10.95
CA GLU A 125 8.60 -9.65 10.30
C GLU A 125 7.50 -9.49 9.25
N ALA A 126 6.44 -8.72 9.56
CA ALA A 126 5.37 -8.47 8.60
C ALA A 126 5.87 -7.64 7.40
N HIS A 127 6.72 -6.65 7.64
CA HIS A 127 7.37 -5.89 6.57
C HIS A 127 8.28 -6.78 5.73
N GLN A 128 9.13 -7.60 6.35
CA GLN A 128 9.99 -8.57 5.66
C GLN A 128 9.17 -9.52 4.78
N GLN A 129 8.11 -10.12 5.32
CA GLN A 129 7.22 -11.01 4.58
C GLN A 129 6.52 -10.31 3.40
N PHE A 130 6.12 -9.06 3.58
CA PHE A 130 5.52 -8.26 2.51
C PHE A 130 6.51 -8.06 1.37
N TRP A 131 7.74 -7.64 1.67
CA TRP A 131 8.77 -7.38 0.66
C TRP A 131 9.26 -8.65 -0.04
N GLU A 132 9.43 -9.75 0.68
CA GLU A 132 9.75 -11.07 0.11
C GLU A 132 8.70 -11.52 -0.89
N ALA A 133 7.42 -11.40 -0.53
CA ALA A 133 6.35 -11.76 -1.46
C ALA A 133 6.28 -10.77 -2.63
N LEU A 134 6.46 -9.48 -2.37
CA LEU A 134 6.43 -8.44 -3.40
C LEU A 134 7.58 -8.60 -4.40
N LYS A 135 8.75 -9.10 -3.99
CA LYS A 135 9.88 -9.33 -4.89
C LYS A 135 9.48 -10.10 -6.15
N ASP A 136 8.71 -11.18 -6.00
CA ASP A 136 8.28 -12.00 -7.13
C ASP A 136 6.95 -11.55 -7.76
N LEU A 137 6.18 -10.73 -7.04
CA LEU A 137 4.83 -10.32 -7.42
C LEU A 137 4.75 -8.89 -7.96
N TYR A 138 5.84 -8.12 -7.86
CA TYR A 138 5.87 -6.76 -8.37
C TYR A 138 5.67 -6.81 -9.90
N PRO A 139 4.73 -6.02 -10.45
CA PRO A 139 4.30 -6.19 -11.84
C PRO A 139 5.45 -6.24 -12.86
N LYS A 140 5.28 -7.10 -13.86
CA LYS A 140 6.21 -7.45 -14.94
C LYS A 140 7.44 -8.26 -14.51
N LYS A 141 8.44 -7.61 -13.91
CA LYS A 141 9.79 -8.18 -13.75
C LYS A 141 10.13 -8.54 -12.31
N GLY A 142 9.24 -8.30 -11.36
CA GLY A 142 9.59 -8.39 -9.94
C GLY A 142 10.49 -7.23 -9.48
N LEU A 143 10.96 -7.32 -8.25
CA LEU A 143 12.01 -6.45 -7.70
C LEU A 143 13.38 -7.15 -7.83
N PRO A 144 14.48 -6.41 -8.08
CA PRO A 144 15.82 -7.00 -8.15
C PRO A 144 16.25 -7.65 -6.83
N ARG A 145 15.84 -7.06 -5.70
CA ARG A 145 16.13 -7.51 -4.33
C ARG A 145 15.04 -7.02 -3.37
N VAL A 146 15.12 -7.48 -2.12
CA VAL A 146 14.32 -6.94 -1.01
C VAL A 146 15.14 -5.88 -0.26
N PRO A 147 14.51 -4.85 0.32
CA PRO A 147 15.21 -3.91 1.19
C PRO A 147 15.60 -4.59 2.52
N GLU A 148 16.68 -4.13 3.14
CA GLU A 148 17.06 -4.55 4.48
C GLU A 148 16.20 -3.79 5.50
N ILE A 149 15.34 -4.48 6.24
CA ILE A 149 14.40 -3.82 7.15
C ILE A 149 15.11 -3.46 8.46
N HIS A 150 15.74 -2.28 8.49
CA HIS A 150 16.24 -1.60 9.70
C HIS A 150 15.29 -0.45 10.13
N ASP A 151 15.62 0.31 11.17
CA ASP A 151 14.72 1.34 11.75
C ASP A 151 14.30 2.45 10.77
N CYS A 152 15.00 2.60 9.63
CA CYS A 152 14.64 3.53 8.55
C CYS A 152 15.11 3.03 7.18
N TYR A 153 14.47 2.00 6.62
CA TYR A 153 14.87 1.39 5.34
C TYR A 153 14.40 2.16 4.08
N PHE A 154 14.19 3.48 4.20
CA PHE A 154 13.75 4.32 3.08
C PHE A 154 14.77 4.35 1.93
N ARG A 155 16.07 4.45 2.28
CA ARG A 155 17.16 4.51 1.31
C ARG A 155 17.20 3.24 0.47
N ASP A 156 17.11 2.08 1.10
CA ASP A 156 17.10 0.80 0.39
C ASP A 156 15.98 0.70 -0.63
N VAL A 157 14.76 1.10 -0.26
CA VAL A 157 13.62 1.09 -1.17
C VAL A 157 13.82 2.08 -2.32
N TYR A 158 14.36 3.26 -2.04
CA TYR A 158 14.71 4.23 -3.07
C TYR A 158 15.75 3.65 -4.05
N ASP A 159 16.82 3.03 -3.54
CA ASP A 159 17.88 2.47 -4.38
C ASP A 159 17.36 1.32 -5.25
N ILE A 160 16.51 0.45 -4.71
CA ILE A 160 15.81 -0.59 -5.49
C ILE A 160 14.99 0.03 -6.62
N LEU A 161 14.26 1.12 -6.36
CA LEU A 161 13.45 1.78 -7.38
C LEU A 161 14.34 2.43 -8.45
N VAL A 162 15.48 3.02 -8.08
CA VAL A 162 16.47 3.59 -9.03
C VAL A 162 17.07 2.49 -9.92
N GLU A 163 17.43 1.34 -9.36
CA GLU A 163 17.88 0.16 -10.14
C GLU A 163 16.84 -0.27 -11.18
N MET A 164 15.55 -0.05 -10.90
CA MET A 164 14.45 -0.35 -11.80
C MET A 164 14.08 0.81 -12.76
N GLY A 165 14.83 1.92 -12.73
CA GLY A 165 14.64 3.07 -13.62
C GLY A 165 13.84 4.23 -13.04
N PHE A 166 13.64 4.30 -11.72
CA PHE A 166 13.05 5.49 -11.10
C PHE A 166 13.94 6.70 -11.28
N GLN A 167 13.36 7.79 -11.79
CA GLN A 167 14.05 9.05 -12.03
C GLN A 167 13.64 10.05 -10.94
N GLY A 168 14.62 10.56 -10.21
CA GLY A 168 14.43 11.58 -9.17
C GLY A 168 15.59 11.56 -8.20
N SER A 169 15.96 12.72 -7.64
CA SER A 169 17.03 12.74 -6.64
C SER A 169 16.53 12.19 -5.30
N TYR A 170 17.43 11.55 -4.55
CA TYR A 170 17.13 11.04 -3.21
C TYR A 170 16.57 12.14 -2.30
N THR A 171 17.25 13.29 -2.27
CA THR A 171 16.90 14.40 -1.38
C THR A 171 15.55 15.01 -1.71
N GLU A 172 15.23 15.20 -3.00
CA GLU A 172 13.92 15.72 -3.40
C GLU A 172 12.81 14.70 -3.15
N THR A 173 13.07 13.43 -3.40
CA THR A 173 12.13 12.34 -3.13
C THR A 173 11.81 12.27 -1.65
N LEU A 174 12.82 12.27 -0.79
CA LEU A 174 12.66 12.28 0.67
C LEU A 174 11.87 13.51 1.14
N LYS A 175 12.21 14.70 0.64
CA LYS A 175 11.48 15.95 0.94
C LYS A 175 10.01 15.86 0.48
N ALA A 176 9.75 15.29 -0.70
CA ALA A 176 8.40 15.11 -1.22
C ALA A 176 7.58 14.18 -0.32
N ILE A 177 8.13 13.03 0.08
CA ILE A 177 7.46 12.09 0.99
C ILE A 177 7.19 12.76 2.35
N ALA A 178 8.17 13.46 2.92
CA ALA A 178 8.04 14.14 4.21
C ALA A 178 6.90 15.18 4.25
N LYS A 179 6.64 15.89 3.14
CA LYS A 179 5.52 16.85 3.02
C LYS A 179 4.13 16.22 3.21
N HIS A 180 4.04 14.90 3.06
CA HIS A 180 2.81 14.12 3.21
C HIS A 180 2.69 13.40 4.56
N LYS A 181 3.48 13.81 5.56
CA LYS A 181 3.26 13.36 6.95
C LYS A 181 1.87 13.80 7.43
N SER A 182 1.10 12.84 7.94
CA SER A 182 -0.26 13.07 8.45
C SER A 182 -0.25 13.79 9.80
N SER A 183 -1.38 14.37 10.19
CA SER A 183 -1.52 15.03 11.50
C SER A 183 -1.91 14.07 12.65
N CYS A 184 -1.94 12.76 12.41
CA CYS A 184 -2.45 11.75 13.36
C CYS A 184 -1.59 11.54 14.62
N SER A 185 -0.38 12.09 14.67
CA SER A 185 0.46 12.13 15.88
C SER A 185 0.15 13.33 16.77
N LYS A 186 -0.59 14.33 16.26
CA LYS A 186 -0.98 15.50 17.07
C LYS A 186 -2.08 15.10 18.04
N LYS A 187 -1.96 15.52 19.30
CA LYS A 187 -2.98 15.28 20.34
C LYS A 187 -4.37 15.82 19.96
N THR A 188 -4.41 16.86 19.13
CA THR A 188 -5.66 17.49 18.65
C THR A 188 -6.33 16.74 17.51
N PHE A 189 -5.72 15.67 16.97
CA PHE A 189 -6.28 14.94 15.84
C PHE A 189 -7.44 14.03 16.27
N ARG A 190 -8.63 14.28 15.73
CA ARG A 190 -9.86 13.51 16.03
C ARG A 190 -10.30 12.54 14.93
N GLY A 191 -9.50 12.37 13.88
CA GLY A 191 -9.86 11.52 12.73
C GLY A 191 -9.63 10.02 12.98
N ARG A 192 -10.35 9.18 12.21
CA ARG A 192 -10.20 7.72 12.16
C ARG A 192 -9.48 7.22 10.91
N THR A 193 -8.89 8.13 10.14
CA THR A 193 -8.06 7.86 8.97
C THR A 193 -6.95 8.91 8.95
N CYS A 194 -5.69 8.51 8.76
CA CYS A 194 -4.58 9.47 8.75
C CYS A 194 -4.69 10.43 7.56
N ARG A 195 -4.95 11.71 7.86
CA ARG A 195 -5.03 12.84 6.92
C ARG A 195 -4.18 13.99 7.43
N ARG A 196 -3.73 14.87 6.54
CA ARG A 196 -3.22 16.19 6.94
C ARG A 196 -4.40 17.11 7.24
N THR A 197 -4.41 17.75 8.40
CA THR A 197 -5.34 18.87 8.64
C THR A 197 -4.84 20.07 7.83
N LYS A 198 -5.71 20.74 7.07
CA LYS A 198 -5.33 22.05 6.52
C LYS A 198 -4.97 22.95 7.71
N ARG A 199 -3.80 23.58 7.64
CA ARG A 199 -3.53 24.77 8.46
C ARG A 199 -4.34 25.90 7.85
#